data_AF-A0AAV4LU78-F1
#
_entry.id   AF-A0AAV4LU78-F1
#
_cell.length_a   1.000
_cell.length_b   1.000
_cell.length_c   1.000
_cell.angle_alpha   90.00
_cell.angle_beta   90.00
_cell.angle_gamma   90.00
#
_symmetry.space_group_name_H-M   'P 1'
#
loop_
_entity.id
_entity.type
_entity.pdbx_description
1 polymer ?
#
loop_
_entity_poly.entity_id
_entity_poly.type
_entity_poly.pdbx_seq_one_letter_code
_entity_poly.pdbx_strand_id
1 'polypeptide(L)'
;MGAPVAPSSGSDRPLYERNPYHNLVDSLSFVDAVPVELEGRIRELVAAEKRSLLEQHGGDEAALLDSYAAPLDPTPNHTGSGHLYHDDVARKAAGEPLNAIDTDRYVASGHREYSAEGLGHVRMLSEYAQGAQLNLELLDRYKEAVWLRHLEDLSALQQRLAREKSQLDSAIEQLNKDRKMSNIDWAGRLRSLSQEYDDYHQRNRKLLLAIERLQNSRPDSGVDI
;
A
#
# COMPACT_ATOMS: atom_id res chain seq x y z
N MET A 1 15.29 -27.85 11.29
CA MET A 1 14.37 -28.65 10.46
C MET A 1 13.66 -27.68 9.55
N GLY A 2 14.07 -27.63 8.28
CA GLY A 2 13.51 -26.71 7.29
C GLY A 2 12.18 -27.26 6.78
N ALA A 3 11.14 -26.45 6.83
CA ALA A 3 9.87 -26.76 6.18
C ALA A 3 10.11 -26.85 4.66
N PRO A 4 9.48 -27.82 3.97
CA PRO A 4 9.58 -27.92 2.52
C PRO A 4 8.85 -26.73 1.89
N VAL A 5 9.61 -25.89 1.19
CA VAL A 5 9.07 -24.86 0.30
C VAL A 5 8.29 -25.59 -0.79
N ALA A 6 6.98 -25.41 -0.78
CA ALA A 6 6.10 -25.96 -1.81
C ALA A 6 6.57 -25.47 -3.18
N PRO A 7 6.60 -26.32 -4.22
CA PRO A 7 6.94 -25.89 -5.56
C PRO A 7 5.90 -24.87 -6.03
N SER A 8 6.33 -23.62 -6.24
CA SER A 8 5.52 -22.57 -6.84
C SER A 8 5.14 -22.99 -8.26
N SER A 9 3.95 -23.56 -8.39
CA SER A 9 3.37 -23.93 -9.68
C SER A 9 3.12 -22.68 -10.51
N GLY A 10 3.97 -22.45 -11.51
CA GLY A 10 3.61 -21.86 -12.80
C GLY A 10 3.17 -20.39 -12.81
N SER A 11 4.12 -19.47 -12.73
CA SER A 11 4.12 -18.29 -13.63
C SER A 11 5.48 -17.58 -13.57
N ASP A 12 6.31 -17.79 -14.57
CA ASP A 12 7.54 -17.00 -14.78
C ASP A 12 7.24 -15.60 -15.35
N ARG A 13 5.95 -15.26 -15.50
CA ARG A 13 5.48 -13.95 -15.97
C ARG A 13 5.10 -13.06 -14.79
N PRO A 14 5.57 -11.80 -14.76
CA PRO A 14 5.17 -10.85 -13.73
C PRO A 14 3.66 -10.61 -13.77
N LEU A 15 3.07 -10.35 -12.59
CA LEU A 15 1.62 -10.29 -12.40
C LEU A 15 0.91 -9.31 -13.34
N TYR A 16 1.56 -8.20 -13.69
CA TYR A 16 0.99 -7.18 -14.57
C TYR A 16 0.78 -7.68 -16.01
N GLU A 17 1.60 -8.62 -16.51
CA GLU A 17 1.47 -9.17 -17.87
C GLU A 17 0.29 -10.14 -18.00
N ARG A 18 -0.31 -10.56 -16.88
CA ARG A 18 -1.54 -11.36 -16.89
C ARG A 18 -2.76 -10.54 -17.31
N ASN A 19 -2.69 -9.21 -17.25
CA ASN A 19 -3.75 -8.35 -17.76
C ASN A 19 -3.68 -8.31 -19.30
N PRO A 20 -4.75 -8.64 -20.04
CA PRO A 20 -4.78 -8.56 -21.50
C PRO A 20 -4.45 -7.14 -22.02
N TYR A 21 -4.75 -6.12 -21.21
CA TYR A 21 -4.54 -4.72 -21.55
C TYR A 21 -3.25 -4.13 -20.96
N HIS A 22 -2.30 -4.94 -20.49
CA HIS A 22 -1.05 -4.43 -19.89
C HIS A 22 -0.26 -3.48 -20.81
N ASN A 23 -0.34 -3.70 -22.12
CA ASN A 23 0.29 -2.85 -23.13
C ASN A 23 -0.30 -1.43 -23.22
N LEU A 24 -1.50 -1.21 -22.67
CA LEU A 24 -2.16 0.10 -22.64
C LEU A 24 -1.85 0.91 -21.38
N VAL A 25 -1.04 0.36 -20.46
CA VAL A 25 -0.76 0.97 -19.14
C VAL A 25 0.44 1.95 -19.19
N ASP A 26 1.07 2.12 -20.35
CA ASP A 26 2.20 3.05 -20.50
C ASP A 26 1.70 4.50 -20.57
N SER A 27 1.77 5.20 -19.43
CA SER A 27 1.44 6.62 -19.33
C SER A 27 2.63 7.42 -18.82
N LEU A 28 3.04 8.46 -19.57
CA LEU A 28 4.18 9.31 -19.22
C LEU A 28 3.77 10.42 -18.24
N SER A 29 3.53 10.08 -16.98
CA SER A 29 2.98 11.00 -15.95
C SER A 29 3.72 12.34 -15.76
N PHE A 30 5.01 12.41 -16.07
CA PHE A 30 5.83 13.62 -15.93
C PHE A 30 5.79 14.54 -17.16
N VAL A 31 5.32 14.03 -18.31
CA VAL A 31 5.28 14.76 -19.59
C VAL A 31 3.83 15.02 -20.00
N ASP A 32 2.97 14.01 -19.86
CA ASP A 32 1.54 14.09 -20.16
C ASP A 32 0.78 14.57 -18.92
N ALA A 33 0.93 15.86 -18.61
CA ALA A 33 0.08 16.52 -17.63
C ALA A 33 -1.34 16.61 -18.20
N VAL A 34 -2.25 15.77 -17.69
CA VAL A 34 -3.67 15.81 -18.07
C VAL A 34 -4.25 17.18 -17.67
N PRO A 35 -4.81 17.95 -18.62
CA PRO A 35 -5.54 19.18 -18.31
C PRO A 35 -6.70 18.89 -17.35
N VAL A 36 -6.85 19.72 -16.31
CA VAL A 36 -7.89 19.56 -15.27
C VAL A 36 -9.30 19.47 -15.87
N GLU A 37 -9.52 20.13 -17.02
CA GLU A 37 -10.78 20.10 -17.79
C GLU A 37 -11.15 18.71 -18.30
N LEU A 38 -10.15 17.88 -18.63
CA LEU A 38 -10.36 16.53 -19.16
C LEU A 38 -10.58 15.50 -18.05
N GLU A 39 -10.21 15.79 -16.80
CA GLU A 39 -10.41 14.87 -15.67
C GLU A 39 -11.89 14.52 -15.47
N GLY A 40 -12.79 15.51 -15.61
CA GLY A 40 -14.23 15.28 -15.48
C GLY A 40 -14.73 14.29 -16.53
N ARG A 41 -14.35 14.50 -17.80
CA ARG A 41 -14.69 13.62 -18.91
C ARG A 41 -14.11 12.21 -18.76
N ILE A 42 -12.86 12.11 -18.29
CA ILE A 42 -12.22 10.80 -18.03
C ILE A 42 -13.00 10.05 -16.95
N ARG A 43 -13.38 10.72 -15.85
CA ARG A 43 -14.18 10.09 -14.78
C ARG A 43 -15.54 9.62 -15.29
N GLU A 44 -16.20 10.40 -16.14
CA GLU A 44 -17.48 10.02 -16.75
C GLU A 44 -17.35 8.77 -17.63
N LEU A 45 -16.32 8.71 -18.47
CA LEU A 45 -16.03 7.55 -19.32
C LEU A 45 -15.73 6.30 -18.49
N VAL A 46 -14.88 6.42 -17.47
CA VAL A 46 -14.58 5.31 -16.54
C VAL A 46 -15.85 4.84 -15.82
N ALA A 47 -16.71 5.77 -15.38
CA ALA A 47 -17.97 5.42 -14.75
C ALA A 47 -18.97 4.75 -15.70
N ALA A 48 -18.94 5.10 -16.99
CA ALA A 48 -19.75 4.45 -18.02
C ALA A 48 -19.24 3.02 -18.32
N GLU A 49 -17.94 2.83 -18.45
CA GLU A 49 -17.36 1.48 -18.60
C GLU A 49 -17.61 0.61 -17.37
N LYS A 50 -17.44 1.15 -16.16
CA LYS A 50 -17.76 0.43 -14.92
C LYS A 50 -19.20 -0.07 -14.92
N ARG A 51 -20.15 0.77 -15.34
CA ARG A 51 -21.57 0.38 -15.48
C ARG A 51 -21.77 -0.74 -16.51
N SER A 52 -21.16 -0.61 -17.70
CA SER A 52 -21.22 -1.67 -18.73
C SER A 52 -20.64 -2.99 -18.24
N LEU A 53 -19.54 -2.97 -17.47
CA LEU A 53 -18.94 -4.18 -16.92
C LEU A 53 -19.83 -4.82 -15.86
N LEU A 54 -20.45 -4.03 -14.99
CA LEU A 54 -21.40 -4.51 -14.00
C LEU A 54 -22.62 -5.14 -14.66
N GLU A 55 -23.15 -4.54 -15.72
CA GLU A 55 -24.27 -5.11 -16.50
C GLU A 55 -23.91 -6.47 -17.12
N GLN A 56 -22.69 -6.61 -17.64
CA GLN A 56 -22.20 -7.88 -18.20
C GLN A 56 -22.01 -8.98 -17.14
N HIS A 57 -21.72 -8.60 -15.89
CA HIS A 57 -21.46 -9.53 -14.78
C HIS A 57 -22.65 -9.66 -13.80
N GLY A 58 -23.84 -9.21 -14.19
CA GLY A 58 -25.07 -9.42 -13.41
C GLY A 58 -25.28 -8.45 -12.24
N GLY A 59 -24.55 -7.34 -12.20
CA GLY A 59 -24.76 -6.22 -11.26
C GLY A 59 -24.12 -6.37 -9.88
N ASP A 60 -23.44 -7.48 -9.60
CA ASP A 60 -22.77 -7.69 -8.31
C ASP A 60 -21.30 -7.22 -8.35
N GLU A 61 -21.05 -6.03 -7.82
CA GLU A 61 -19.71 -5.44 -7.74
C GLU A 61 -18.77 -6.24 -6.85
N ALA A 62 -19.27 -6.84 -5.77
CA ALA A 62 -18.44 -7.57 -4.80
C ALA A 62 -17.88 -8.85 -5.43
N ALA A 63 -18.72 -9.62 -6.12
CA ALA A 63 -18.30 -10.83 -6.81
C ALA A 63 -17.27 -10.55 -7.94
N LEU A 64 -17.42 -9.43 -8.65
CA LEU A 64 -16.46 -9.01 -9.67
C LEU A 64 -15.11 -8.65 -9.04
N LEU A 65 -15.09 -7.89 -7.95
CA LEU A 65 -13.86 -7.54 -7.23
C LEU A 65 -13.17 -8.78 -6.66
N ASP A 66 -13.94 -9.73 -6.12
CA ASP A 66 -13.41 -11.00 -5.63
C ASP A 66 -12.77 -11.83 -6.75
N SER A 67 -13.30 -11.77 -7.98
CA SER A 67 -12.66 -12.42 -9.14
C SER A 67 -11.30 -11.81 -9.50
N TYR A 68 -11.14 -10.48 -9.34
CA TYR A 68 -9.86 -9.79 -9.52
C TYR A 68 -8.89 -10.01 -8.36
N ALA A 69 -9.40 -10.26 -7.16
CA ALA A 69 -8.63 -10.54 -5.95
C ALA A 69 -8.25 -12.02 -5.80
N ALA A 70 -8.94 -12.94 -6.47
CA ALA A 70 -8.66 -14.38 -6.47
C ALA A 70 -7.22 -14.80 -6.79
N PRO A 71 -6.44 -14.12 -7.67
CA PRO A 71 -5.05 -14.47 -7.92
C PRO A 71 -4.07 -13.89 -6.88
N LEU A 72 -4.55 -13.08 -5.94
CA LEU A 72 -3.77 -12.64 -4.79
C LEU A 72 -3.93 -13.68 -3.67
N ASP A 73 -2.84 -14.01 -2.99
CA ASP A 73 -2.93 -14.82 -1.78
C ASP A 73 -3.87 -14.13 -0.78
N PRO A 74 -4.75 -14.87 -0.10
CA PRO A 74 -5.62 -14.29 0.91
C PRO A 74 -4.75 -13.54 1.93
N THR A 75 -5.15 -12.31 2.24
CA THR A 75 -4.46 -11.53 3.25
C THR A 75 -4.37 -12.36 4.53
N PRO A 76 -3.18 -12.49 5.14
CA PRO A 76 -3.03 -13.31 6.33
C PRO A 76 -4.00 -12.82 7.39
N ASN A 77 -4.99 -13.65 7.69
CA ASN A 77 -6.02 -13.32 8.65
C ASN A 77 -5.45 -13.48 10.07
N HIS A 78 -4.96 -12.39 10.63
CA HIS A 78 -4.38 -12.37 11.97
C HIS A 78 -5.41 -12.38 13.11
N THR A 79 -6.71 -12.38 12.78
CA THR A 79 -7.81 -12.38 13.76
C THR A 79 -7.86 -13.65 14.62
N GLY A 80 -7.12 -14.71 14.24
CA GLY A 80 -6.94 -15.94 15.02
C GLY A 80 -5.52 -16.15 15.57
N SER A 81 -4.63 -15.16 15.48
CA SER A 81 -3.21 -15.31 15.87
C SER A 81 -3.00 -15.44 17.38
N GLY A 82 -4.05 -15.27 18.20
CA GLY A 82 -3.97 -15.28 19.66
C GLY A 82 -3.09 -14.14 20.24
N HIS A 83 -2.73 -13.16 19.40
CA HIS A 83 -1.88 -12.06 19.83
C HIS A 83 -2.73 -11.03 20.59
N LEU A 84 -2.39 -10.80 21.86
CA LEU A 84 -3.04 -9.86 22.78
C LEU A 84 -3.34 -8.48 22.17
N TYR A 85 -2.52 -8.04 21.22
CA TYR A 85 -2.72 -6.80 20.47
C TYR A 85 -4.06 -6.76 19.72
N HIS A 86 -4.45 -7.85 19.04
CA HIS A 86 -5.68 -7.86 18.24
C HIS A 86 -6.93 -7.84 19.12
N ASP A 87 -6.88 -8.56 20.24
CA ASP A 87 -7.96 -8.56 21.23
C ASP A 87 -8.12 -7.17 21.86
N ASP A 88 -7.02 -6.47 22.15
CA ASP A 88 -7.06 -5.11 22.67
C ASP A 88 -7.54 -4.08 21.65
N VAL A 89 -7.18 -4.25 20.37
CA VAL A 89 -7.69 -3.41 19.28
C VAL A 89 -9.19 -3.62 19.09
N ALA A 90 -9.65 -4.87 19.12
CA ALA A 90 -11.07 -5.22 19.04
C ALA A 90 -11.87 -4.66 20.23
N ARG A 91 -11.33 -4.80 21.45
CA ARG A 91 -11.91 -4.23 22.69
C ARG A 91 -12.04 -2.71 22.61
N LYS A 92 -10.99 -2.02 22.15
CA LYS A 92 -11.03 -0.56 21.93
C LYS A 92 -12.05 -0.16 20.86
N ALA A 93 -12.14 -0.91 19.77
CA ALA A 93 -13.12 -0.66 18.71
C ALA A 93 -14.56 -0.84 19.20
N ALA A 94 -14.78 -1.82 20.10
CA ALA A 94 -16.06 -2.04 20.77
C ALA A 94 -16.37 -1.01 21.87
N GLY A 95 -15.42 -0.11 22.19
CA GLY A 95 -15.57 0.89 23.26
C GLY A 95 -15.60 0.29 24.67
N GLU A 96 -15.16 -0.97 24.83
CA GLU A 96 -15.18 -1.66 26.11
C GLU A 96 -14.09 -1.09 27.04
N PRO A 97 -14.45 -0.73 28.28
CA PRO A 97 -13.47 -0.27 29.25
C PRO A 97 -12.44 -1.37 29.49
N LEU A 98 -11.21 -0.96 29.83
CA LEU A 98 -10.21 -1.94 30.25
C LEU A 98 -10.72 -2.53 31.57
N ASN A 99 -10.78 -3.86 31.67
CA ASN A 99 -10.89 -4.54 32.95
C ASN A 99 -9.58 -4.27 33.70
N ALA A 100 -9.51 -3.10 34.33
CA ALA A 100 -8.40 -2.71 35.15
C ALA A 100 -8.34 -3.63 36.38
N ILE A 101 -7.16 -3.66 37.00
CA ILE A 101 -6.96 -4.33 38.29
C ILE A 101 -8.01 -3.81 39.25
N ASP A 102 -8.76 -4.73 39.88
CA ASP A 102 -9.73 -4.42 40.93
C ASP A 102 -8.98 -3.82 42.13
N THR A 103 -9.03 -2.49 42.24
CA THR A 103 -8.40 -1.74 43.33
C THR A 103 -9.18 -1.86 44.62
N ASP A 104 -10.48 -2.15 44.55
CA ASP A 104 -11.37 -2.19 45.71
C ASP A 104 -11.02 -3.37 46.61
N ARG A 105 -10.49 -4.46 46.02
CA ARG A 105 -9.93 -5.61 46.74
C ARG A 105 -8.76 -5.25 47.67
N TYR A 106 -8.05 -4.15 47.42
CA TYR A 106 -6.88 -3.74 48.19
C TYR A 106 -7.13 -2.54 49.10
N VAL A 107 -8.33 -1.95 49.06
CA VAL A 107 -8.73 -0.89 49.98
C VAL A 107 -9.05 -1.54 51.34
N ALA A 108 -8.38 -1.08 52.39
CA ALA A 108 -8.63 -1.55 53.75
C ALA A 108 -10.12 -1.37 54.09
N SER A 109 -10.83 -2.47 54.29
CA SER A 109 -12.23 -2.44 54.70
C SER A 109 -12.31 -1.78 56.08
N GLY A 110 -12.99 -0.63 56.17
CA GLY A 110 -13.18 0.10 57.42
C GLY A 110 -13.74 -0.82 58.51
N HIS A 111 -13.21 -0.68 59.74
CA HIS A 111 -13.49 -1.45 60.96
C HIS A 111 -14.56 -2.54 60.82
N ARG A 112 -14.23 -3.63 60.11
CA ARG A 112 -15.00 -4.86 60.16
C ARG A 112 -14.66 -5.54 61.48
N GLU A 113 -15.69 -5.98 62.20
CA GLU A 113 -15.56 -6.84 63.38
C GLU A 113 -14.54 -7.95 63.10
N TYR A 114 -13.75 -8.32 64.11
CA TYR A 114 -12.66 -9.31 64.05
C TYR A 114 -13.17 -10.70 63.60
N SER A 115 -13.43 -10.85 62.31
CA SER A 115 -13.73 -12.11 61.63
C SER A 115 -12.42 -12.75 61.16
N ALA A 116 -12.38 -14.08 61.13
CA ALA A 116 -11.22 -14.84 60.63
C ALA A 116 -10.83 -14.44 59.19
N GLU A 117 -11.82 -14.07 58.36
CA GLU A 117 -11.60 -13.58 57.00
C GLU A 117 -10.93 -12.19 56.97
N GLY A 118 -11.24 -11.33 57.95
CA GLY A 118 -10.60 -10.02 58.12
C GLY A 118 -9.13 -10.13 58.53
N LEU A 119 -8.80 -11.07 59.42
CA LEU A 119 -7.41 -11.36 59.80
C LEU A 119 -6.59 -11.91 58.63
N GLY A 120 -7.18 -12.80 57.82
CA GLY A 120 -6.56 -13.28 56.58
C GLY A 120 -6.31 -12.16 55.57
N HIS A 121 -7.25 -11.22 55.43
CA HIS A 121 -7.11 -10.05 54.57
C HIS A 121 -6.01 -9.09 55.07
N VAL A 122 -5.94 -8.81 56.37
CA VAL A 122 -4.87 -7.98 56.97
C VAL A 122 -3.49 -8.63 56.78
N ARG A 123 -3.39 -9.95 56.94
CA ARG A 123 -2.13 -10.68 56.68
C ARG A 123 -1.71 -10.54 55.21
N MET A 124 -2.64 -10.72 54.28
CA MET A 124 -2.39 -10.53 52.86
C MET A 124 -1.91 -9.10 52.55
N LEU A 125 -2.57 -8.07 53.10
CA LEU A 125 -2.16 -6.68 52.92
C LEU A 125 -0.78 -6.40 53.53
N SER A 126 -0.46 -7.00 54.68
CA SER A 126 0.87 -6.91 55.30
C SER A 126 1.96 -7.52 54.41
N GLU A 127 1.71 -8.69 53.81
CA GLU A 127 2.66 -9.34 52.89
C GLU A 127 2.86 -8.48 51.63
N TYR A 128 1.79 -7.90 51.07
CA TYR A 128 1.91 -6.94 49.96
C TYR A 128 2.65 -5.66 50.35
N ALA A 129 2.44 -5.12 51.55
CA ALA A 129 3.16 -3.95 52.04
C ALA A 129 4.66 -4.22 52.17
N GLN A 130 5.04 -5.39 52.68
CA GLN A 130 6.45 -5.81 52.75
C GLN A 130 7.05 -5.97 51.34
N GLY A 131 6.34 -6.60 50.41
CA GLY A 131 6.78 -6.71 49.02
C GLY A 131 6.91 -5.34 48.33
N ALA A 132 5.97 -4.43 48.58
CA ALA A 132 6.02 -3.07 48.08
C ALA A 132 7.23 -2.30 48.63
N GLN A 133 7.53 -2.45 49.92
CA GLN A 133 8.72 -1.83 50.52
C GLN A 133 10.01 -2.34 49.85
N LEU A 134 10.17 -3.65 49.68
CA LEU A 134 11.33 -4.22 49.00
C LEU A 134 11.43 -3.74 47.55
N ASN A 135 10.31 -3.67 46.83
CA ASN A 135 10.28 -3.14 45.47
C ASN A 135 10.66 -1.66 45.42
N LEU A 136 10.25 -0.85 46.41
CA LEU A 136 10.64 0.56 46.51
C LEU A 136 12.13 0.71 46.82
N GLU A 137 12.69 -0.14 47.68
CA GLU A 137 14.13 -0.16 47.97
C GLU A 137 14.95 -0.53 46.71
N LEU A 138 14.51 -1.54 45.96
CA LEU A 138 15.13 -1.91 44.69
C LEU A 138 15.00 -0.79 43.66
N LEU A 139 13.82 -0.18 43.55
CA LEU A 139 13.58 0.94 42.64
C LEU A 139 14.48 2.11 43.02
N ASP A 140 14.57 2.49 44.29
CA ASP A 140 15.42 3.60 44.71
C ASP A 140 16.89 3.37 44.38
N ARG A 141 17.36 2.12 44.56
CA ARG A 141 18.74 1.73 44.27
C ARG A 141 19.09 1.70 42.78
N TYR A 142 18.16 1.30 41.91
CA TYR A 142 18.46 1.03 40.50
C TYR A 142 17.73 1.92 39.50
N LYS A 143 16.76 2.75 39.93
CA LYS A 143 15.93 3.58 39.03
C LYS A 143 16.79 4.40 38.08
N GLU A 144 17.75 5.16 38.60
CA GLU A 144 18.48 6.12 37.79
C GLU A 144 19.27 5.44 36.66
N ALA A 145 20.02 4.38 37.00
CA ALA A 145 20.79 3.63 36.03
C ALA A 145 19.92 2.94 34.96
N VAL A 146 18.80 2.33 35.37
CA VAL A 146 17.89 1.63 34.44
C VAL A 146 17.16 2.64 33.55
N TRP A 147 16.70 3.75 34.11
CA TRP A 147 16.01 4.81 33.36
C TRP A 147 16.93 5.49 32.36
N LEU A 148 18.18 5.79 32.74
CA LEU A 148 19.17 6.36 31.83
C LEU A 148 19.47 5.40 30.68
N ARG A 149 19.70 4.11 30.98
CA ARG A 149 19.91 3.10 29.95
C ARG A 149 18.70 2.97 29.01
N HIS A 150 17.49 2.96 29.55
CA HIS A 150 16.28 2.90 28.73
C HIS A 150 16.14 4.13 27.83
N LEU A 151 16.49 5.32 28.33
CA LEU A 151 16.53 6.55 27.53
C LEU A 151 17.59 6.47 26.42
N GLU A 152 18.77 5.92 26.71
CA GLU A 152 19.81 5.66 25.71
C GLU A 152 19.31 4.70 24.63
N ASP A 153 18.71 3.57 25.02
CA ASP A 153 18.15 2.58 24.10
C ASP A 153 17.05 3.19 23.20
N LEU A 154 16.15 4.00 23.79
CA LEU A 154 15.13 4.73 23.03
C LEU A 154 15.75 5.74 22.06
N SER A 155 16.76 6.49 22.49
CA SER A 155 17.43 7.47 21.65
C SER A 155 18.16 6.79 20.47
N ALA A 156 18.78 5.64 20.71
CA ALA A 156 19.43 4.83 19.68
C ALA A 156 18.41 4.28 18.69
N LEU A 157 17.26 3.79 19.17
CA LEU A 157 16.16 3.35 18.31
C LEU A 157 15.63 4.50 17.46
N GLN A 158 15.41 5.68 18.05
CA GLN A 158 14.96 6.86 17.33
C GLN A 158 15.95 7.27 16.23
N GLN A 159 17.25 7.29 16.53
CA GLN A 159 18.28 7.59 15.53
C GLN A 159 18.33 6.56 14.41
N ARG A 160 18.18 5.27 14.73
CA ARG A 160 18.12 4.20 13.73
C ARG A 160 16.92 4.40 12.79
N LEU A 161 15.73 4.63 13.33
CA LEU A 161 14.52 4.85 12.54
C LEU A 161 14.64 6.12 11.68
N ALA A 162 15.27 7.19 12.19
CA ALA A 162 15.51 8.40 11.42
C ALA A 162 16.46 8.16 10.23
N ARG A 163 17.50 7.33 10.41
CA ARG A 163 18.41 6.93 9.33
C ARG A 163 17.70 6.07 8.28
N GLU A 164 16.92 5.07 8.71
CA GLU A 164 16.13 4.22 7.82
C GLU A 164 15.14 5.06 7.00
N LYS A 165 14.46 6.02 7.64
CA LYS A 165 13.60 6.99 6.95
C LYS A 165 14.36 7.79 5.90
N SER A 166 15.50 8.39 6.27
CA SER A 166 16.30 9.19 5.34
C SER A 166 16.81 8.37 4.15
N GLN A 167 17.16 7.10 4.37
CA GLN A 167 17.55 6.18 3.29
C GLN A 167 16.38 5.91 2.34
N LEU A 168 15.20 5.61 2.87
CA LEU A 168 13.99 5.40 2.06
C LEU A 168 13.60 6.66 1.28
N ASP A 169 13.63 7.82 1.91
CA ASP A 169 13.34 9.11 1.24
C ASP A 169 14.32 9.33 0.07
N SER A 170 15.63 9.10 0.29
CA SER A 170 16.64 9.21 -0.77
C SER A 170 16.44 8.21 -1.92
N ALA A 171 16.01 6.99 -1.61
CA ALA A 171 15.72 5.97 -2.61
C ALA A 171 14.47 6.33 -3.45
N ILE A 172 13.44 6.88 -2.81
CA ILE A 172 12.23 7.38 -3.48
C ILE A 172 12.58 8.55 -4.40
N GLU A 173 13.39 9.50 -3.92
CA GLU A 173 13.85 10.63 -4.74
C GLU A 173 14.66 10.17 -5.96
N GLN A 174 15.57 9.21 -5.77
CA GLN A 174 16.38 8.67 -6.87
C GLN A 174 15.49 7.98 -7.90
N LEU A 175 14.57 7.14 -7.45
CA LEU A 175 13.61 6.46 -8.33
C LEU A 175 12.71 7.46 -9.08
N ASN A 176 12.30 8.56 -8.45
CA ASN A 176 11.56 9.62 -9.12
C ASN A 176 12.41 10.37 -10.17
N LYS A 177 13.70 10.60 -9.89
CA LYS A 177 14.63 11.17 -10.88
C LYS A 177 14.78 10.24 -12.08
N ASP A 178 14.98 8.95 -11.83
CA ASP A 178 15.16 7.95 -12.88
C ASP A 178 13.89 7.83 -13.75
N ARG A 179 12.70 7.80 -13.13
CA ARG A 179 11.41 7.83 -13.85
C ARG A 179 11.25 9.10 -14.68
N LYS A 180 11.62 10.26 -14.13
CA LYS A 180 11.53 11.54 -14.85
C LYS A 180 12.44 11.56 -16.07
N MET A 181 13.68 11.11 -15.93
CA MET A 181 14.62 11.02 -17.05
C MET A 181 14.11 10.07 -18.13
N SER A 182 13.67 8.87 -17.74
CA SER A 182 13.07 7.90 -18.66
C SER A 182 11.87 8.49 -19.41
N ASN A 183 10.96 9.17 -18.71
CA ASN A 183 9.79 9.78 -19.36
C ASN A 183 10.17 10.89 -20.35
N ILE A 184 11.18 11.69 -20.04
CA ILE A 184 11.68 12.72 -20.96
C ILE A 184 12.30 12.09 -22.20
N ASP A 185 13.11 11.04 -22.02
CA ASP A 185 13.77 10.33 -23.12
C ASP A 185 12.75 9.68 -24.06
N TRP A 186 11.74 8.99 -23.50
CA TRP A 186 10.65 8.39 -24.27
C TRP A 186 9.78 9.43 -24.97
N ALA A 187 9.47 10.54 -24.31
CA ALA A 187 8.74 11.64 -24.95
C ALA A 187 9.53 12.25 -26.11
N GLY A 188 10.86 12.38 -25.97
CA GLY A 188 11.74 12.82 -27.06
C GLY A 188 11.65 11.88 -28.26
N ARG A 189 11.76 10.57 -28.03
CA ARG A 189 11.62 9.54 -29.07
C ARG A 189 10.24 9.55 -29.74
N LEU A 190 9.17 9.74 -28.96
CA LEU A 190 7.82 9.80 -29.47
C LEU A 190 7.62 11.03 -30.37
N ARG A 191 8.16 12.19 -30.01
CA ARG A 191 8.12 13.39 -30.85
C ARG A 191 8.88 13.21 -32.16
N SER A 192 10.07 12.59 -32.14
CA SER A 192 10.79 12.29 -33.39
C SER A 192 10.00 11.32 -34.26
N LEU A 193 9.42 10.27 -33.68
CA LEU A 193 8.60 9.31 -34.42
C LEU A 193 7.35 9.96 -35.03
N SER A 194 6.70 10.87 -34.29
CA SER A 194 5.55 11.63 -34.79
C SER A 194 5.94 12.53 -35.96
N GLN A 195 7.10 13.20 -35.89
CA GLN A 195 7.61 14.02 -36.99
C GLN A 195 7.93 13.17 -38.22
N GLU A 196 8.59 12.02 -38.03
CA GLU A 196 8.86 11.08 -39.13
C GLU A 196 7.57 10.57 -39.76
N TYR A 197 6.56 10.22 -38.94
CA TYR A 197 5.26 9.80 -39.41
C TYR A 197 4.58 10.88 -40.27
N ASP A 198 4.56 12.13 -39.79
CA ASP A 198 3.98 13.25 -40.52
C ASP A 198 4.72 13.51 -41.83
N ASP A 199 6.05 13.41 -41.83
CA ASP A 199 6.88 13.53 -43.02
C ASP A 199 6.58 12.44 -44.05
N TYR A 200 6.48 11.17 -43.62
CA TYR A 200 6.09 10.07 -44.50
C TYR A 200 4.68 10.26 -45.04
N HIS A 201 3.73 10.68 -44.22
CA HIS A 201 2.36 10.94 -44.64
C HIS A 201 2.30 12.07 -45.67
N GLN A 202 3.04 13.16 -45.47
CA GLN A 202 3.16 14.24 -46.44
C GLN A 202 3.83 13.80 -47.74
N ARG A 203 4.90 13.00 -47.67
CA ARG A 203 5.58 12.44 -48.85
C ARG A 203 4.66 11.53 -49.65
N ASN A 204 3.96 10.62 -48.99
CA ASN A 204 2.99 9.72 -49.61
C ASN A 204 1.86 10.52 -50.27
N ARG A 205 1.35 11.55 -49.61
CA ARG A 205 0.33 12.44 -50.19
C ARG A 205 0.83 13.16 -51.44
N LYS A 206 2.07 13.68 -51.43
CA LYS A 206 2.69 14.32 -52.60
C LYS A 206 2.91 13.33 -53.75
N LEU A 207 3.32 12.10 -53.44
CA LEU A 207 3.48 11.04 -54.44
C LEU A 207 2.15 10.65 -55.08
N LEU A 208 1.08 10.46 -54.29
CA LEU A 208 -0.26 10.16 -54.80
C LEU A 208 -0.76 11.28 -55.73
N LEU A 209 -0.60 12.55 -55.34
CA LEU A 209 -0.94 13.69 -56.21
C LEU A 209 -0.10 13.74 -57.49
N ALA A 210 1.18 13.36 -57.42
CA ALA A 210 2.05 13.30 -58.60
C ALA A 210 1.64 12.17 -59.55
N ILE A 211 1.26 11.01 -59.02
CA ILE A 211 0.74 9.87 -59.79
C ILE A 211 -0.59 10.25 -60.46
N GLU A 212 -1.50 10.88 -59.72
CA GLU A 212 -2.78 11.35 -60.26
C GLU A 212 -2.58 12.36 -61.40
N ARG A 213 -1.65 13.31 -61.24
CA ARG A 213 -1.28 14.25 -62.31
C ARG A 213 -0.69 13.54 -63.52
N LEU A 214 0.17 12.54 -63.31
CA LEU A 214 0.76 11.76 -64.41
C LEU A 214 -0.26 10.90 -65.15
N GLN A 215 -1.25 10.36 -64.45
CA GLN A 215 -2.35 9.60 -65.05
C GLN A 215 -3.25 10.54 -65.86
N ASN A 216 -3.58 11.71 -65.33
CA ASN A 216 -4.38 12.72 -66.04
C ASN A 216 -3.62 13.37 -67.21
N SER A 217 -2.29 13.43 -67.15
CA SER A 217 -1.44 13.95 -68.23
C SER A 217 -1.01 12.89 -69.23
N ARG A 218 -1.40 11.63 -69.06
CA ARG A 218 -1.15 10.58 -70.04
C ARG A 218 -2.26 10.71 -71.10
N PRO A 219 -1.99 11.29 -72.29
CA PRO A 219 -2.97 11.24 -73.35
C PRO A 219 -3.19 9.78 -73.73
N ASP A 220 -4.44 9.42 -74.04
CA ASP A 220 -4.83 8.18 -74.71
C ASP A 220 -3.89 7.95 -75.90
N SER A 221 -2.80 7.23 -75.65
CA SER A 221 -1.85 6.80 -76.66
C SER A 221 -2.13 5.34 -76.88
N GLY A 222 -3.21 5.13 -77.65
CA GLY A 222 -3.39 3.96 -78.49
C GLY A 222 -4.28 2.86 -77.93
N VAL A 223 -5.56 2.90 -78.31
CA VAL A 223 -6.23 1.71 -78.89
C VAL A 223 -6.90 2.14 -80.18
N ASP A 224 -6.09 2.26 -81.24
CA ASP A 224 -6.51 2.03 -82.62
C ASP A 224 -5.72 0.79 -83.09
N ILE A 225 -6.32 -0.40 -82.94
CA ILE A 225 -6.12 -1.58 -83.80
C ILE A 225 -7.46 -2.29 -83.91
#